data_AF-A0A7J4TZB6-F1
#
_entry.id   AF-A0A7J4TZB6-F1
#
_cell.length_a   1.000
_cell.length_b   1.000
_cell.length_c   1.000
_cell.angle_alpha   90.00
_cell.angle_beta   90.00
_cell.angle_gamma   90.00
#
_symmetry.space_group_name_H-M   'P 1'
#
loop_
_entity.id
_entity.type
_entity.pdbx_description
1 polymer ?
#
loop_
_entity_poly.entity_id
_entity_poly.type
_entity_poly.pdbx_seq_one_letter_code
_entity_poly.pdbx_strand_id
1 'polypeptide(L)'
;MNSLIWELSDGTHDFQTIVNHLNDAYQEEATPVIERSTAAIRGFVALGVMKLVPDGADIGWSTEPGRVPENQDLEARDPDVDQWS
;
A
#
# COMPACT_ATOMS: atom_id res chain seq x y z
N MET A 1 12.00 2.76 0.11
CA MET A 1 11.47 1.59 -0.61
C MET A 1 10.14 1.11 -0.02
N ASN A 2 10.06 0.65 1.24
CA ASN A 2 8.79 0.16 1.81
C ASN A 2 7.67 1.22 1.84
N SER A 3 8.03 2.48 2.11
CA SER A 3 7.11 3.63 2.04
C SER A 3 6.56 3.87 0.64
N LEU A 4 7.41 3.81 -0.39
CA LEU A 4 6.98 4.01 -1.78
C LEU A 4 6.15 2.84 -2.31
N ILE A 5 6.47 1.59 -1.93
CA ILE A 5 5.61 0.44 -2.23
C ILE A 5 4.22 0.65 -1.64
N TRP A 6 4.16 1.07 -0.38
CA TRP A 6 2.90 1.34 0.30
C TRP A 6 2.07 2.41 -0.44
N GLU A 7 2.71 3.53 -0.78
CA GLU A 7 2.06 4.64 -1.48
C GLU A 7 1.52 4.25 -2.87
N LEU A 8 2.27 3.44 -3.62
CA LEU A 8 1.84 2.96 -4.94
C LEU A 8 0.78 1.84 -4.88
N SER A 9 0.54 1.25 -3.70
CA SER A 9 -0.41 0.15 -3.52
C SER A 9 -1.84 0.64 -3.23
N ASP A 10 -2.31 1.59 -4.02
CA ASP A 10 -3.63 2.24 -3.89
C ASP A 10 -4.76 1.52 -4.66
N GLY A 11 -4.43 0.42 -5.34
CA GLY A 11 -5.36 -0.36 -6.16
C GLY A 11 -5.44 0.10 -7.62
N THR A 12 -4.69 1.12 -8.03
CA THR A 12 -4.62 1.59 -9.43
C THR A 12 -3.43 1.03 -10.21
N HIS A 13 -2.46 0.43 -9.50
CA HIS A 13 -1.24 -0.12 -10.08
C HIS A 13 -1.17 -1.65 -9.95
N ASP A 14 -0.64 -2.31 -10.98
CA ASP A 14 -0.24 -3.70 -10.90
C ASP A 14 1.20 -3.85 -10.37
N PHE A 15 1.59 -5.09 -10.07
CA PHE A 15 2.92 -5.38 -9.52
C PHE A 15 4.05 -4.93 -10.44
N GLN A 16 3.90 -5.12 -11.76
CA GLN A 16 4.94 -4.79 -12.72
C GLN A 16 5.18 -3.27 -12.76
N THR A 17 4.10 -2.49 -12.71
CA THR A 17 4.15 -1.02 -12.69
C THR A 17 4.84 -0.53 -11.43
N ILE A 18 4.51 -1.10 -10.26
CA ILE A 18 5.17 -0.79 -9.00
C ILE A 18 6.68 -1.08 -9.09
N VAL A 19 7.07 -2.25 -9.61
CA VAL A 19 8.47 -2.63 -9.79
C VAL A 19 9.22 -1.65 -10.69
N ASN A 20 8.60 -1.20 -11.79
CA ASN A 20 9.21 -0.24 -12.70
C ASN A 20 9.43 1.12 -12.01
N HIS A 21 8.45 1.62 -11.27
CA HIS A 21 8.60 2.85 -10.48
C HIS A 21 9.75 2.75 -9.46
N LEU A 22 9.88 1.60 -8.81
CA LEU A 22 10.96 1.36 -7.85
C LEU A 22 12.32 1.27 -8.53
N ASN A 23 12.38 0.70 -9.74
CA ASN A 23 13.61 0.59 -10.50
C ASN A 23 14.12 1.98 -10.91
N ASP A 24 13.21 2.84 -11.37
CA ASP A 24 13.53 4.20 -11.78
C ASP A 24 13.93 5.07 -10.58
N ALA A 25 13.24 4.91 -9.44
CA ALA A 25 13.54 5.63 -8.20
C ALA A 25 14.85 5.17 -7.54
N TYR A 26 15.20 3.89 -7.69
CA TYR A 26 16.33 3.26 -7.00
C TYR A 26 17.18 2.48 -8.00
N GLN A 27 18.21 3.13 -8.55
CA GLN A 27 19.24 2.51 -9.40
C GLN A 27 20.20 1.62 -8.59
N GLU A 28 19.68 0.60 -7.94
CA GLU A 28 20.43 -0.19 -6.95
C GLU A 28 21.36 -1.24 -7.59
N GLU A 29 22.59 -1.35 -7.06
CA GLU A 29 23.62 -2.30 -7.51
C GLU A 29 23.55 -3.69 -6.84
N ALA A 30 22.91 -3.84 -5.66
CA ALA A 30 23.13 -4.98 -4.77
C ALA A 30 22.10 -6.14 -4.86
N THR A 31 20.83 -5.85 -5.16
CA THR A 31 19.78 -6.88 -5.33
C THR A 31 18.85 -6.45 -6.47
N PRO A 32 18.32 -7.36 -7.30
CA PRO A 32 17.35 -6.96 -8.31
C PRO A 32 16.09 -6.36 -7.66
N VAL A 33 15.61 -5.23 -8.19
CA VAL A 33 14.42 -4.53 -7.66
C VAL A 33 13.19 -5.44 -7.58
N ILE A 34 13.05 -6.39 -8.50
CA ILE A 34 11.98 -7.39 -8.52
C ILE A 34 12.00 -8.25 -7.24
N GLU A 35 13.18 -8.72 -6.82
CA GLU A 35 13.31 -9.63 -5.67
C GLU A 35 12.94 -8.91 -4.37
N ARG A 36 13.43 -7.66 -4.19
CA ARG A 36 13.09 -6.85 -3.01
C ARG A 36 11.61 -6.46 -2.98
N SER A 37 11.05 -6.04 -4.11
CA SER A 37 9.63 -5.68 -4.22
C SER A 37 8.74 -6.87 -3.91
N THR A 38 9.12 -8.06 -4.38
CA THR A 38 8.44 -9.32 -4.06
C THR A 38 8.50 -9.61 -2.56
N ALA A 39 9.66 -9.47 -1.93
CA ALA A 39 9.82 -9.71 -0.49
C ALA A 39 8.98 -8.74 0.35
N ALA A 40 8.97 -7.46 -0.01
CA ALA A 40 8.19 -6.43 0.68
C ALA A 40 6.68 -6.69 0.58
N ILE A 41 6.15 -6.94 -0.63
CA ILE A 41 4.72 -7.25 -0.82
C ILE A 41 4.32 -8.51 -0.06
N ARG A 42 5.14 -9.57 -0.11
CA ARG A 42 4.88 -10.78 0.69
C ARG A 42 4.82 -10.47 2.19
N GLY A 43 5.69 -9.59 2.68
CA GLY A 43 5.65 -9.10 4.06
C GLY A 43 4.33 -8.40 4.39
N PHE A 44 3.87 -7.48 3.54
CA PHE A 44 2.61 -6.77 3.76
C PHE A 44 1.38 -7.69 3.71
N VAL A 45 1.37 -8.64 2.77
CA VAL A 45 0.31 -9.67 2.70
C VAL A 45 0.31 -10.54 3.95
N ALA A 46 1.48 -10.98 4.42
CA ALA A 46 1.60 -11.78 5.63
C ALA A 46 1.16 -11.03 6.90
N LEU A 47 1.35 -9.71 6.94
CA LEU A 47 0.86 -8.83 8.02
C LEU A 47 -0.64 -8.53 7.92
N GLY A 48 -1.30 -8.90 6.82
CA GLY A 48 -2.72 -8.63 6.60
C GLY A 48 -3.04 -7.17 6.26
N VAL A 49 -2.04 -6.36 5.89
CA VAL A 49 -2.19 -4.93 5.56
C VAL A 49 -2.26 -4.66 4.06
N MET A 50 -2.12 -5.69 3.23
CA MET A 50 -2.21 -5.61 1.77
C MET A 50 -2.84 -6.88 1.23
N LYS A 51 -3.60 -6.76 0.14
CA LYS A 51 -4.18 -7.90 -0.56
C LYS A 51 -3.97 -7.74 -2.07
N LEU A 52 -3.49 -8.80 -2.70
CA LEU A 52 -3.41 -8.89 -4.15
C LEU A 52 -4.72 -9.46 -4.69
N VAL A 53 -5.30 -8.81 -5.68
CA VAL A 53 -6.52 -9.25 -6.37
C VAL A 53 -6.23 -9.43 -7.86
N PRO A 54 -6.88 -10.39 -8.56
CA PRO A 54 -6.70 -10.57 -10.00
C PRO A 54 -7.27 -9.40 -10.81
N ASP A 55 -8.37 -8.82 -10.33
CA ASP A 55 -9.07 -7.69 -10.94
C ASP A 55 -9.47 -6.69 -9.85
N GLY A 56 -9.34 -5.39 -10.13
CA GLY A 56 -9.80 -4.33 -9.25
C GLY A 56 -11.33 -4.34 -9.05
N ALA A 57 -12.08 -4.91 -9.99
CA ALA A 57 -13.53 -5.10 -9.86
C ALA A 57 -13.92 -6.10 -8.75
N ASP A 58 -12.99 -6.97 -8.31
CA ASP A 58 -13.22 -7.93 -7.22
C ASP A 58 -13.10 -7.28 -5.82
N ILE A 59 -12.79 -5.99 -5.75
CA ILE A 59 -12.67 -5.24 -4.50
C ILE A 59 -14.09 -4.92 -3.98
N GLY A 60 -14.61 -5.82 -3.16
CA GLY A 60 -15.91 -5.68 -2.49
C GLY A 60 -15.88 -4.85 -1.19
N TRP A 61 -14.77 -4.19 -0.88
CA TRP A 61 -14.59 -3.37 0.32
C TRP A 61 -14.17 -1.95 -0.06
N SER A 62 -14.48 -0.96 0.77
CA SER A 62 -14.03 0.41 0.54
C SER A 62 -12.53 0.53 0.77
N THR A 63 -11.82 1.13 -0.20
CA THR A 63 -10.41 1.53 -0.09
C THR A 63 -10.26 3.05 0.10
N GLU A 64 -11.37 3.76 0.29
CA GLU A 64 -11.36 5.21 0.52
C GLU A 64 -10.86 5.54 1.94
N PRO A 65 -10.20 6.70 2.12
CA PRO A 65 -9.75 7.13 3.44
C PRO A 65 -10.91 7.27 4.44
N GLY A 66 -10.73 6.71 5.64
CA GLY A 66 -11.45 7.17 6.84
C GLY A 66 -12.95 6.85 6.92
N ARG A 67 -13.46 5.86 6.18
CA ARG A 67 -14.87 5.48 6.31
C ARG A 67 -15.11 4.74 7.63
N VAL A 68 -15.96 5.30 8.48
CA VAL A 68 -16.47 4.62 9.67
C VAL A 68 -17.35 3.44 9.21
N PRO A 69 -17.11 2.21 9.72
CA PRO A 69 -17.92 1.06 9.36
C PRO A 69 -19.41 1.25 9.69
N GLU A 70 -20.29 0.69 8.88
CA GLU A 70 -21.72 0.68 9.16
C GLU A 70 -21.95 -0.03 10.51
N ASN A 71 -22.57 0.67 11.47
CA ASN A 71 -22.78 0.27 12.88
C ASN A 71 -21.62 0.54 13.85
N GLN A 72 -20.62 1.33 13.47
CA GLN A 72 -19.67 1.91 14.43
C GLN A 72 -19.88 3.41 14.51
N ASP A 73 -19.70 3.98 15.70
CA ASP A 73 -19.64 5.41 15.92
C ASP A 73 -18.24 5.70 16.44
N LEU A 74 -17.40 6.28 15.58
CA LEU A 74 -16.04 6.66 15.93
C LEU A 74 -16.04 8.17 16.13
N GLU A 75 -15.52 8.63 17.27
CA GLU A 75 -15.38 10.05 17.52
C GLU A 75 -14.55 10.70 16.39
N ALA A 76 -14.98 11.87 15.94
CA ALA A 76 -14.26 12.63 14.94
C ALA A 76 -12.83 12.86 15.44
N ARG A 77 -11.85 12.36 14.69
CA ARG A 77 -10.44 12.50 15.06
C ARG A 77 -10.11 14.00 15.15
N ASP A 78 -9.60 14.45 16.28
CA ASP A 78 -9.17 15.83 16.46
C ASP A 78 -8.07 16.13 15.40
N PRO A 79 -8.25 17.16 14.55
CA PRO A 79 -7.28 17.49 13.50
C PRO A 79 -5.87 17.80 14.05
N ASP A 80 -5.73 18.07 15.35
CA ASP A 80 -4.45 18.44 15.97
C ASP A 80 -3.53 17.26 16.34
N VAL A 81 -4.01 16.01 16.21
CA VAL A 81 -3.27 14.82 16.66
C VAL A 81 -2.07 14.47 15.74
N ASP A 82 -2.03 15.02 14.52
CA ASP A 82 -0.90 14.85 13.58
C ASP A 82 0.19 15.92 13.73
N GLN A 83 0.08 16.85 14.69
CA GLN A 83 1.15 17.80 15.01
C GLN A 83 2.25 17.14 15.87
N TRP A 84 2.92 16.13 15.34
CA TRP A 84 4.18 15.67 15.92
C TRP A 84 5.30 16.54 15.32
N SER A 85 5.70 17.54 16.10
CA SER A 85 6.90 18.35 15.87
C SER A 85 8.13 17.67 16.46
#